data_AF-A0A7X9BWB5-F1
#
_entry.id   AF-A0A7X9BWB5-F1
#
_cell.length_a   1.000
_cell.length_b   1.000
_cell.length_c   1.000
_cell.angle_alpha   90.00
_cell.angle_beta   90.00
_cell.angle_gamma   90.00
#
_symmetry.space_group_name_H-M   'P 1'
#
loop_
_entity.id
_entity.type
_entity.pdbx_description
1 polymer ?
#
loop_
_entity_poly.entity_id
_entity_poly.type
_entity_poly.pdbx_seq_one_letter_code
_entity_poly.pdbx_strand_id
1 'polypeptide(L)'
;IVKKTGLEEFDTSRKSGLIAITLVEDNELIGVRLTKSGDSLIMATRKGMSIRFLESDVRQMGRTAQGVKGIHLDKDDYVVSMDVIYEEEAEILSMTEYGYSKRTDASEYRIQGRGGKGIIASKLNDKTGDLVGLRVINPEDELMVITDDGVIIRQEVSGISKLGRNSQGVMAMRTGESKVVAIAKVAHKDDEDEEEDIEDNIDE
;
A
#
# COMPACT_ATOMS: atom_id res chain seq x y z
N ILE A 1 3.39 8.29 9.49
CA ILE A 1 2.18 8.78 10.20
C ILE A 1 0.95 8.40 9.38
N VAL A 2 -0.25 8.31 9.95
CA VAL A 2 -1.51 8.14 9.22
C VAL A 2 -2.53 9.20 9.65
N LYS A 3 -3.39 9.64 8.74
CA LYS A 3 -4.42 10.64 9.01
C LYS A 3 -5.67 10.31 8.20
N LYS A 4 -6.83 10.47 8.85
CA LYS A 4 -8.13 10.39 8.20
C LYS A 4 -8.76 11.78 8.16
N THR A 5 -9.29 12.16 7.00
CA THR A 5 -9.96 13.45 6.75
C THR A 5 -11.28 13.14 6.07
N GLY A 6 -12.34 13.85 6.41
CA GLY A 6 -13.61 13.74 5.68
C GLY A 6 -13.43 14.19 4.23
N LEU A 7 -14.12 13.55 3.29
CA LEU A 7 -14.00 13.87 1.87
C LEU A 7 -14.53 15.29 1.57
N GLU A 8 -15.55 15.71 2.32
CA GLU A 8 -16.16 17.05 2.27
C GLU A 8 -15.17 18.19 2.54
N GLU A 9 -14.04 17.93 3.20
CA GLU A 9 -12.97 18.93 3.41
C GLU A 9 -12.22 19.29 2.11
N PHE A 10 -12.37 18.46 1.08
CA PHE A 10 -11.78 18.66 -0.24
C PHE A 10 -12.79 19.15 -1.28
N ASP A 11 -14.07 19.28 -0.91
CA ASP A 11 -15.09 19.86 -1.77
C ASP A 11 -14.85 21.37 -1.93
N THR A 12 -14.20 21.74 -3.03
CA THR A 12 -13.87 23.14 -3.32
C THR A 12 -13.71 23.38 -4.81
N SER A 13 -14.15 24.55 -5.27
CA SER A 13 -13.92 25.03 -6.64
C SER A 13 -12.52 25.64 -6.85
N ARG A 14 -11.65 25.60 -5.84
CA ARG A 14 -10.30 26.18 -5.92
C ARG A 14 -9.44 25.38 -6.90
N LYS A 15 -8.93 26.08 -7.92
CA LYS A 15 -7.91 25.54 -8.84
C LYS A 15 -6.51 25.46 -8.24
N SER A 16 -6.25 26.20 -7.16
CA SER A 16 -5.00 26.10 -6.39
C SER A 16 -5.04 24.87 -5.49
N GLY A 17 -3.95 24.09 -5.44
CA GLY A 17 -3.84 22.92 -4.56
C GLY A 17 -4.17 23.24 -3.09
N LEU A 18 -4.71 22.24 -2.39
CA LEU A 18 -5.04 22.32 -0.97
C LEU A 18 -3.99 21.58 -0.14
N ILE A 19 -3.75 22.07 1.07
CA ILE A 19 -2.98 21.30 2.06
C ILE A 19 -3.82 20.09 2.45
N ALA A 20 -3.31 18.89 2.20
CA ALA A 20 -3.98 17.65 2.54
C ALA A 20 -3.48 17.03 3.86
N ILE A 21 -2.26 17.37 4.30
CA ILE A 21 -1.64 16.92 5.56
C ILE A 21 -0.46 17.84 5.87
N THR A 22 -0.19 18.11 7.15
CA THR A 22 1.06 18.77 7.55
C THR A 22 2.14 17.72 7.79
N LEU A 23 3.20 17.77 6.98
CA LEU A 23 4.37 16.90 7.13
C LEU A 23 5.44 17.63 7.95
N VAL A 24 6.15 16.87 8.78
CA VAL A 24 7.40 17.34 9.40
C VAL A 24 8.55 17.18 8.42
N GLU A 25 9.69 17.80 8.72
CA GLU A 25 10.90 17.68 7.91
C GLU A 25 11.27 16.20 7.68
N ASP A 26 11.77 15.89 6.47
CA ASP A 26 12.13 14.55 5.99
C ASP A 26 10.99 13.52 5.93
N ASN A 27 9.73 13.94 6.10
CA ASN A 27 8.56 13.06 5.90
C ASN A 27 7.92 13.31 4.55
N GLU A 28 7.52 12.22 3.91
CA GLU A 28 6.85 12.23 2.62
C GLU A 28 5.52 11.48 2.70
N LEU A 29 4.59 11.86 1.82
CA LEU A 29 3.33 11.16 1.66
C LEU A 29 3.53 9.95 0.73
N ILE A 30 3.35 8.74 1.27
CA ILE A 30 3.61 7.49 0.53
C ILE A 30 2.35 6.83 -0.06
N GLY A 31 1.15 7.26 0.35
CA GLY A 31 -0.09 6.66 -0.12
C GLY A 31 -1.33 7.36 0.41
N VAL A 32 -2.38 7.35 -0.42
CA VAL A 32 -3.72 7.86 -0.11
C VAL A 32 -4.73 6.83 -0.61
N ARG A 33 -5.76 6.59 0.19
CA ARG A 33 -6.88 5.68 -0.12
C ARG A 33 -8.17 6.25 0.44
N LEU A 34 -9.26 5.98 -0.26
CA LEU A 34 -10.60 6.17 0.29
C LEU A 34 -10.91 5.03 1.26
N THR A 35 -11.70 5.32 2.27
CA THR A 35 -12.12 4.33 3.27
C THR A 35 -13.56 4.59 3.66
N LYS A 36 -14.30 3.54 3.97
CA LYS A 36 -15.62 3.58 4.61
C LYS A 36 -15.55 2.93 5.99
N SER A 37 -16.64 3.10 6.75
CA SER A 37 -16.78 2.46 8.06
C SER A 37 -16.72 0.94 7.92
N GLY A 38 -15.86 0.30 8.72
CA GLY A 38 -15.65 -1.15 8.70
C GLY A 38 -14.38 -1.59 7.99
N ASP A 39 -13.80 -0.73 7.15
CA ASP A 39 -12.56 -1.04 6.45
C ASP A 39 -11.38 -1.19 7.42
N SER A 40 -10.36 -1.91 6.97
CA SER A 40 -9.09 -2.02 7.70
C SER A 40 -7.92 -1.57 6.82
N LEU A 41 -6.95 -0.90 7.44
CA LEU A 41 -5.75 -0.47 6.77
C LEU A 41 -4.65 -1.48 7.04
N ILE A 42 -3.84 -1.75 6.03
CA ILE A 42 -2.57 -2.46 6.17
C ILE A 42 -1.41 -1.55 5.78
N MET A 43 -0.36 -1.56 6.58
CA MET A 43 0.88 -0.86 6.29
C MET A 43 2.05 -1.85 6.35
N ALA A 44 3.11 -1.57 5.60
CA ALA A 44 4.36 -2.30 5.74
C ALA A 44 5.58 -1.40 5.71
N THR A 45 6.63 -1.91 6.34
CA THR A 45 7.93 -1.25 6.45
C THR A 45 8.95 -1.91 5.54
N ARG A 46 10.00 -1.17 5.21
CA ARG A 46 11.12 -1.64 4.40
C ARG A 46 11.74 -2.91 4.99
N LYS A 47 11.85 -2.99 6.32
CA LYS A 47 12.40 -4.17 7.02
C LYS A 47 11.41 -5.33 7.18
N GLY A 48 10.33 -5.33 6.39
CA GLY A 48 9.43 -6.48 6.29
C GLY A 48 8.48 -6.63 7.47
N MET A 49 8.20 -5.56 8.21
CA MET A 49 7.14 -5.55 9.23
C MET A 49 5.83 -5.07 8.61
N SER A 50 4.70 -5.51 9.15
CA SER A 50 3.36 -5.07 8.75
C SER A 50 2.43 -4.88 9.94
N ILE A 51 1.52 -3.93 9.84
CA ILE A 51 0.44 -3.75 10.82
C ILE A 51 -0.88 -3.62 10.07
N ARG A 52 -1.91 -4.30 10.58
CA ARG A 52 -3.31 -4.16 10.15
C ARG A 52 -4.11 -3.61 11.31
N PHE A 53 -4.89 -2.55 11.10
CA PHE A 53 -5.77 -1.97 12.12
C PHE A 53 -7.04 -1.42 11.47
N LEU A 54 -8.11 -1.26 12.25
CA LEU A 54 -9.38 -0.74 11.73
C LEU A 54 -9.27 0.75 11.40
N GLU A 55 -9.99 1.19 10.37
CA GLU A 55 -10.13 2.61 10.05
C GLU A 55 -10.58 3.45 11.25
N SER A 56 -11.39 2.86 12.13
CA SER A 56 -11.94 3.51 13.32
C SER A 56 -10.89 3.81 14.40
N ASP A 57 -9.72 3.15 14.35
CA ASP A 57 -8.56 3.45 15.22
C ASP A 57 -7.87 4.79 14.86
N VAL A 58 -8.26 5.39 13.73
CA VAL A 58 -7.83 6.72 13.28
C VAL A 58 -9.03 7.64 13.34
N ARG A 59 -9.07 8.54 14.33
CA ARG A 59 -10.10 9.58 14.38
C ARG A 59 -10.02 10.49 13.15
N GLN A 60 -11.16 10.98 12.69
CA GLN A 60 -11.23 12.02 11.66
C GLN A 60 -10.58 13.32 12.18
N MET A 61 -9.85 14.00 11.31
CA MET A 61 -9.17 15.25 11.60
C MET A 61 -9.31 16.21 10.41
N GLY A 62 -9.06 17.50 10.66
CA GLY A 62 -8.97 18.49 9.59
C GLY A 62 -7.72 18.30 8.70
N ARG A 63 -7.75 18.98 7.55
CA ARG A 63 -6.70 18.95 6.54
C ARG A 63 -5.30 19.27 7.05
N THR A 64 -5.16 20.28 7.91
CA THR A 64 -3.88 20.76 8.45
C THR A 64 -3.35 19.95 9.64
N ALA A 65 -4.04 18.89 10.07
CA ALA A 65 -3.52 18.03 11.11
C ALA A 65 -2.33 17.20 10.59
N GLN A 66 -1.40 16.88 11.50
CA GLN A 66 -0.26 16.00 11.18
C GLN A 66 -0.67 14.52 11.10
N GLY A 67 -1.69 14.12 11.87
CA GLY A 67 -2.13 12.72 11.98
C GLY A 67 -1.66 12.03 13.25
N VAL A 68 -1.70 10.70 13.25
CA VAL A 68 -1.36 9.82 14.37
C VAL A 68 -0.44 8.67 13.92
N LYS A 69 0.27 8.06 14.87
CA LYS A 69 1.25 7.00 14.56
C LYS A 69 0.60 5.74 13.99
N GLY A 70 0.76 5.41 12.71
CA GLY A 70 0.22 4.17 12.12
C GLY A 70 0.93 2.89 12.60
N ILE A 71 2.26 2.87 12.52
CA ILE A 71 3.13 1.76 12.91
C ILE A 71 4.32 2.28 13.71
N HIS A 72 4.86 1.46 14.62
CA HIS A 72 6.15 1.71 15.25
C HIS A 72 7.27 1.31 14.28
N LEU A 73 8.19 2.23 14.01
CA LEU A 73 9.38 1.98 13.19
C LEU A 73 10.57 1.74 14.10
N ASP A 74 11.30 0.65 13.86
CA ASP A 74 12.63 0.45 14.44
C ASP A 74 13.64 1.36 13.73
N LYS A 75 14.88 1.40 14.22
CA LYS A 75 15.94 2.26 13.66
C LYS A 75 16.22 1.91 12.19
N ASP A 76 16.42 2.94 11.36
CA ASP A 76 16.72 2.83 9.93
C ASP A 76 15.63 2.06 9.14
N ASP A 77 14.38 2.18 9.58
CA ASP A 77 13.21 1.60 8.92
C ASP A 77 12.20 2.71 8.58
N TYR A 78 11.43 2.50 7.52
CA TYR A 78 10.41 3.43 7.06
C TYR A 78 9.27 2.70 6.37
N VAL A 79 8.12 3.36 6.24
CA VAL A 79 6.93 2.78 5.60
C VAL A 79 7.13 2.78 4.09
N VAL A 80 6.97 1.62 3.47
CA VAL A 80 7.08 1.44 2.00
C VAL A 80 5.72 1.26 1.33
N SER A 81 4.69 0.91 2.10
CA SER A 81 3.34 0.76 1.57
C SER A 81 2.26 0.99 2.61
N MET A 82 1.14 1.51 2.16
CA MET A 82 -0.15 1.55 2.86
C MET A 82 -1.24 1.20 1.85
N ASP A 83 -2.17 0.35 2.26
CA ASP A 83 -3.33 -0.02 1.46
C ASP A 83 -4.55 -0.29 2.34
N VAL A 84 -5.71 -0.44 1.72
CA VAL A 84 -6.98 -0.73 2.40
C VAL A 84 -7.47 -2.12 1.99
N ILE A 85 -7.89 -2.89 2.99
CA ILE A 85 -8.54 -4.18 2.79
C ILE A 85 -10.04 -3.93 2.90
N TYR A 86 -10.72 -3.93 1.74
CA TYR A 86 -12.17 -3.76 1.63
C TYR A 86 -12.93 -5.08 1.84
N GLU A 87 -12.30 -6.21 1.50
CA GLU A 87 -12.88 -7.56 1.55
C GLU A 87 -11.92 -8.50 2.27
N GLU A 88 -12.42 -9.39 3.14
CA GLU A 88 -11.57 -10.29 3.94
C GLU A 88 -10.95 -11.41 3.10
N GLU A 89 -11.57 -11.74 1.97
CA GLU A 89 -11.12 -12.72 0.99
C GLU A 89 -9.96 -12.21 0.13
N ALA A 90 -9.61 -10.92 0.23
CA ALA A 90 -8.50 -10.35 -0.50
C ALA A 90 -7.17 -11.05 -0.16
N GLU A 91 -6.23 -11.01 -1.10
CA GLU A 91 -4.86 -11.43 -0.86
C GLU A 91 -3.93 -10.22 -0.81
N ILE A 92 -2.79 -10.41 -0.16
CA ILE A 92 -1.74 -9.41 -0.09
C ILE A 92 -0.54 -9.94 -0.84
N LEU A 93 -0.14 -9.19 -1.85
CA LEU A 93 1.12 -9.42 -2.54
C LEU A 93 2.24 -8.65 -1.87
N SER A 94 3.36 -9.32 -1.65
CA SER A 94 4.62 -8.71 -1.23
C SER A 94 5.70 -8.91 -2.27
N MET A 95 6.47 -7.86 -2.56
CA MET A 95 7.65 -7.93 -3.44
C MET A 95 8.88 -7.29 -2.77
N THR A 96 10.04 -7.88 -3.02
CA THR A 96 11.34 -7.47 -2.48
C THR A 96 12.29 -6.98 -3.58
N GLU A 97 13.37 -6.33 -3.20
CA GLU A 97 14.33 -5.68 -4.12
C GLU A 97 14.87 -6.64 -5.20
N TYR A 98 15.11 -7.92 -4.85
CA TYR A 98 15.66 -8.91 -5.78
C TYR A 98 14.59 -9.81 -6.41
N GLY A 99 13.35 -9.32 -6.52
CA GLY A 99 12.29 -9.97 -7.27
C GLY A 99 11.65 -11.18 -6.58
N TYR A 100 11.93 -11.42 -5.30
CA TYR A 100 11.19 -12.40 -4.52
C TYR A 100 9.80 -11.86 -4.18
N SER A 101 8.79 -12.64 -4.52
CA SER A 101 7.39 -12.28 -4.33
C SER A 101 6.57 -13.44 -3.80
N LYS A 102 5.44 -13.11 -3.19
CA LYS A 102 4.40 -14.06 -2.78
C LYS A 102 3.06 -13.37 -2.63
N ARG A 103 2.00 -14.16 -2.73
CA ARG A 103 0.65 -13.82 -2.28
C ARG A 103 0.40 -14.47 -0.92
N THR A 104 -0.33 -13.80 -0.06
CA THR A 104 -0.69 -14.30 1.28
C THR A 104 -2.12 -13.87 1.57
N ASP A 105 -2.95 -14.75 2.13
CA ASP A 105 -4.32 -14.37 2.51
C ASP A 105 -4.33 -13.18 3.47
N ALA A 106 -5.24 -12.22 3.27
CA ALA A 106 -5.37 -11.07 4.17
C ALA A 106 -5.70 -11.46 5.61
N SER A 107 -6.37 -12.60 5.79
CA SER A 107 -6.67 -13.19 7.10
C SER A 107 -5.42 -13.58 7.92
N GLU A 108 -4.26 -13.83 7.29
CA GLU A 108 -3.00 -14.06 8.02
C GLU A 108 -2.42 -12.79 8.69
N TYR A 109 -2.91 -11.62 8.28
CA TYR A 109 -2.54 -10.34 8.84
C TYR A 109 -3.58 -9.93 9.88
N ARG A 110 -3.52 -10.54 11.06
CA ARG A 110 -4.46 -10.23 12.15
C ARG A 110 -4.52 -8.72 12.46
N ILE A 111 -5.72 -8.24 12.78
CA ILE A 111 -5.94 -6.89 13.30
C ILE A 111 -5.21 -6.72 14.64
N GLN A 112 -4.54 -5.59 14.78
CA GLN A 112 -3.77 -5.18 15.95
C GLN A 112 -4.08 -3.71 16.25
N GLY A 113 -3.78 -3.26 17.47
CA GLY A 113 -3.90 -1.83 17.80
C GLY A 113 -2.91 -0.98 17.00
N ARG A 114 -3.40 0.11 16.39
CA ARG A 114 -2.58 1.08 15.66
C ARG A 114 -1.38 1.57 16.50
N GLY A 115 -0.22 1.72 15.86
CA GLY A 115 1.01 2.23 16.46
C GLY A 115 1.88 1.17 17.13
N GLY A 116 1.48 -0.10 17.08
CA GLY A 116 2.30 -1.24 17.49
C GLY A 116 3.46 -1.53 16.52
N LYS A 117 4.32 -2.48 16.88
CA LYS A 117 5.43 -2.96 16.03
C LYS A 117 4.98 -3.76 14.82
N GLY A 118 3.76 -4.31 14.86
CA GLY A 118 3.26 -5.18 13.82
C GLY A 118 3.88 -6.58 13.85
N ILE A 119 3.75 -7.29 12.73
CA ILE A 119 4.15 -8.68 12.53
C ILE A 119 4.90 -8.81 11.19
N ILE A 120 5.81 -9.78 11.09
CA ILE A 120 6.69 -10.01 9.91
C ILE A 120 5.91 -10.22 8.60
N ALA A 121 5.81 -9.26 7.70
CA ALA A 121 5.16 -9.38 6.39
C ALA A 121 5.88 -10.33 5.42
N SER A 122 7.20 -10.36 5.50
CA SER A 122 8.09 -11.17 4.67
C SER A 122 9.39 -11.46 5.41
N LYS A 123 9.91 -12.67 5.27
CA LYS A 123 11.20 -13.05 5.87
C LYS A 123 12.35 -12.62 4.96
N LEU A 124 12.91 -11.46 5.25
CA LEU A 124 14.00 -10.87 4.46
C LEU A 124 15.36 -11.50 4.79
N ASN A 125 16.22 -11.56 3.79
CA ASN A 125 17.62 -11.95 3.89
C ASN A 125 18.43 -11.38 2.73
N ASP A 126 19.75 -11.61 2.71
CA ASP A 126 20.65 -11.07 1.67
C ASP A 126 20.25 -11.46 0.24
N LYS A 127 19.52 -12.57 0.04
CA LYS A 127 19.05 -13.01 -1.27
C LYS A 127 17.76 -12.32 -1.72
N THR A 128 16.93 -11.86 -0.79
CA THR A 128 15.69 -11.14 -1.12
C THR A 128 15.92 -9.64 -1.22
N GLY A 129 16.87 -9.12 -0.45
CA GLY A 129 16.97 -7.69 -0.19
C GLY A 129 15.80 -7.22 0.68
N ASP A 130 15.59 -5.91 0.71
CA ASP A 130 14.54 -5.30 1.51
C ASP A 130 13.15 -5.43 0.87
N LEU A 131 12.09 -5.19 1.65
CA LEU A 131 10.73 -5.13 1.12
C LEU A 131 10.53 -3.84 0.31
N VAL A 132 10.07 -3.98 -0.93
CA VAL A 132 9.73 -2.84 -1.80
C VAL A 132 8.30 -2.38 -1.55
N GLY A 133 7.37 -3.32 -1.33
CA GLY A 133 6.00 -2.95 -1.01
C GLY A 133 5.05 -4.12 -0.81
N LEU A 134 3.90 -3.80 -0.23
CA LEU A 134 2.69 -4.61 -0.24
C LEU A 134 1.61 -3.97 -1.10
N ARG A 135 0.77 -4.80 -1.72
CA ARG A 135 -0.50 -4.40 -2.35
C ARG A 135 -1.60 -5.37 -1.95
N VAL A 136 -2.77 -4.83 -1.65
CA VAL A 136 -4.00 -5.63 -1.58
C VAL A 136 -4.41 -5.90 -3.03
N ILE A 137 -4.60 -7.17 -3.35
CA ILE A 137 -4.86 -7.64 -4.72
C ILE A 137 -5.96 -8.70 -4.73
N ASN A 138 -6.50 -8.90 -5.91
CA ASN A 138 -7.28 -10.06 -6.29
C ASN A 138 -6.47 -10.93 -7.28
N PRO A 139 -6.78 -12.25 -7.40
CA PRO A 139 -6.04 -13.16 -8.28
C PRO A 139 -5.98 -12.75 -9.76
N GLU A 140 -6.99 -12.03 -10.24
CA GLU A 140 -7.13 -11.51 -11.61
C GLU A 140 -6.35 -10.22 -11.87
N ASP A 141 -5.80 -9.59 -10.82
CA ASP A 141 -5.02 -8.37 -10.96
C ASP A 141 -3.71 -8.60 -11.73
N GLU A 142 -3.19 -7.50 -12.27
CA GLU A 142 -1.86 -7.42 -12.82
C GLU A 142 -1.03 -6.36 -12.10
N LEU A 143 0.28 -6.56 -12.09
CA LEU A 143 1.23 -5.64 -11.49
C LEU A 143 2.21 -5.10 -12.53
N MET A 144 2.46 -3.81 -12.43
CA MET A 144 3.62 -3.17 -13.03
C MET A 144 4.75 -3.17 -12.01
N VAL A 145 5.86 -3.81 -12.39
CA VAL A 145 7.10 -3.88 -11.62
C VAL A 145 8.13 -3.01 -12.30
N ILE A 146 8.76 -2.12 -11.56
CA ILE A 146 9.73 -1.14 -12.07
C ILE A 146 11.06 -1.35 -11.37
N THR A 147 12.13 -1.43 -12.14
CA THR A 147 13.51 -1.54 -11.65
C THR A 147 14.26 -0.21 -11.71
N ASP A 148 15.35 -0.09 -10.96
CA ASP A 148 16.21 1.10 -10.89
C ASP A 148 16.91 1.46 -12.21
N ASP A 149 17.11 0.49 -13.10
CA ASP A 149 17.59 0.68 -14.47
C ASP A 149 16.49 1.05 -15.48
N GLY A 150 15.25 1.22 -15.01
CA GLY A 150 14.12 1.70 -15.82
C GLY A 150 13.39 0.61 -16.60
N VAL A 151 13.65 -0.67 -16.35
CA VAL A 151 12.85 -1.76 -16.93
C VAL A 151 11.48 -1.80 -16.24
N ILE A 152 10.43 -1.92 -17.06
CA ILE A 152 9.04 -2.02 -16.60
C ILE A 152 8.48 -3.35 -17.09
N ILE A 153 7.97 -4.16 -16.17
CA ILE A 153 7.42 -5.49 -16.45
C ILE A 153 5.98 -5.55 -15.96
N ARG A 154 5.07 -5.98 -16.83
CA ARG A 154 3.70 -6.35 -16.47
C ARG A 154 3.67 -7.83 -16.10
N GLN A 155 3.10 -8.15 -14.94
CA GLN A 155 3.04 -9.52 -14.41
C GLN A 155 1.64 -9.83 -13.88
N GLU A 156 1.06 -10.95 -14.34
CA GLU A 156 -0.17 -11.50 -13.78
C GLU A 156 0.05 -11.96 -12.34
N VAL A 157 -0.84 -11.54 -11.45
CA VAL A 157 -0.76 -11.88 -10.02
C VAL A 157 -1.08 -13.35 -9.78
N SER A 158 -1.97 -13.93 -10.58
CA SER A 158 -2.31 -15.37 -10.57
C SER A 158 -1.08 -16.28 -10.67
N GLY A 159 -0.04 -15.85 -11.40
CA GLY A 159 1.21 -16.60 -11.60
C GLY A 159 2.17 -16.57 -10.39
N ILE A 160 1.91 -15.74 -9.38
CA ILE A 160 2.74 -15.63 -8.18
C ILE A 160 2.29 -16.66 -7.15
N SER A 161 3.25 -17.34 -6.50
CA SER A 161 2.95 -18.38 -5.52
C SER A 161 2.28 -17.83 -4.26
N LYS A 162 1.26 -18.55 -3.78
CA LYS A 162 0.59 -18.30 -2.51
C LYS A 162 1.35 -18.99 -1.37
N LEU A 163 1.82 -18.22 -0.40
CA LEU A 163 2.64 -18.66 0.73
C LEU A 163 2.31 -17.88 1.99
N GLY A 164 2.59 -18.49 3.14
CA GLY A 164 2.38 -17.84 4.43
C GLY A 164 3.21 -16.57 4.62
N ARG A 165 2.72 -15.68 5.48
CA ARG A 165 3.30 -14.34 5.72
C ARG A 165 4.78 -14.40 6.13
N ASN A 166 5.12 -15.28 7.07
CA ASN A 166 6.50 -15.43 7.59
C ASN A 166 7.36 -16.36 6.71
N SER A 167 7.30 -16.16 5.40
CA SER A 167 8.14 -16.83 4.40
C SER A 167 8.87 -15.77 3.55
N GLN A 168 9.91 -16.18 2.84
CA GLN A 168 10.68 -15.28 1.97
C GLN A 168 10.03 -15.06 0.59
N GLY A 169 8.99 -15.84 0.24
CA GLY A 169 8.44 -15.90 -1.11
C GLY A 169 9.27 -16.75 -2.08
N VAL A 170 8.95 -16.63 -3.37
CA VAL A 170 9.66 -17.29 -4.48
C VAL A 170 10.18 -16.23 -5.44
N MET A 171 11.24 -16.57 -6.19
CA MET A 171 11.74 -15.69 -7.25
C MET A 171 10.69 -15.60 -8.37
N ALA A 172 9.99 -14.48 -8.43
CA ALA A 172 8.95 -14.21 -9.42
C ALA A 172 9.51 -13.47 -10.64
N MET A 173 10.57 -12.69 -10.43
CA MET A 173 11.28 -11.93 -11.45
C MET A 173 12.78 -12.03 -11.20
N ARG A 174 13.56 -12.14 -12.28
CA ARG A 174 15.02 -11.97 -12.22
C ARG A 174 15.35 -10.51 -12.45
N THR A 175 16.04 -9.90 -11.50
CA THR A 175 16.46 -8.50 -11.61
C THR A 175 17.86 -8.33 -12.18
N GLY A 176 18.64 -9.42 -12.31
CA GLY A 176 20.03 -9.33 -12.77
C GLY A 176 20.89 -8.62 -11.74
N GLU A 177 21.57 -7.54 -12.15
CA GLU A 177 22.30 -6.64 -11.25
C GLU A 177 21.42 -5.49 -10.72
N SER A 178 20.24 -5.31 -11.30
CA SER A 178 19.27 -4.26 -10.99
C SER A 178 18.42 -4.62 -9.77
N LYS A 179 17.66 -3.66 -9.26
CA LYS A 179 16.72 -3.84 -8.14
C LYS A 179 15.33 -3.37 -8.51
N VAL A 180 14.32 -4.08 -8.01
CA VAL A 180 12.95 -3.57 -8.01
C VAL A 180 12.90 -2.36 -7.08
N VAL A 181 12.34 -1.25 -7.56
CA VAL A 181 12.17 0.00 -6.81
C VAL A 181 10.71 0.38 -6.61
N ALA A 182 9.79 -0.11 -7.45
CA ALA A 182 8.37 0.16 -7.29
C ALA A 182 7.50 -0.98 -7.83
N ILE A 183 6.32 -1.10 -7.23
CA ILE A 183 5.22 -1.93 -7.72
C ILE A 183 3.93 -1.11 -7.77
N ALA A 184 3.15 -1.28 -8.83
CA ALA A 184 1.84 -0.65 -8.99
C ALA A 184 0.83 -1.68 -9.49
N LYS A 185 -0.40 -1.61 -8.97
CA LYS A 185 -1.51 -2.39 -9.51
C LYS A 185 -1.94 -1.75 -10.83
N VAL A 186 -2.15 -2.56 -11.86
CA VAL A 186 -2.74 -2.11 -13.12
C VAL A 186 -4.24 -1.87 -12.88
N ALA A 187 -4.77 -0.74 -13.34
CA ALA A 187 -6.21 -0.51 -13.33
C ALA A 187 -6.88 -1.40 -14.38
N HIS A 188 -8.00 -2.04 -14.03
CA HIS A 188 -8.80 -2.76 -15.02
C HIS A 188 -9.64 -1.76 -15.79
N LYS A 189 -9.94 -2.05 -17.05
CA LYS A 189 -10.78 -1.16 -17.88
C LYS A 189 -12.18 -0.95 -17.30
N ASP A 190 -12.69 -1.94 -16.57
CA ASP A 190 -14.00 -1.83 -15.90
C ASP A 190 -13.95 -0.90 -14.68
N ASP A 191 -12.76 -0.53 -14.18
CA ASP A 191 -12.60 0.50 -13.13
C ASP A 191 -12.69 1.94 -13.72
N GLU A 192 -12.53 2.10 -15.05
CA GLU A 192 -12.62 3.41 -15.74
C GLU A 192 -14.09 3.87 -15.91
N ASP A 193 -15.04 2.94 -15.97
CA ASP A 193 -16.48 3.24 -16.11
C ASP A 193 -17.10 3.87 -14.84
N GLU A 194 -16.42 3.81 -13.68
CA GLU A 194 -16.82 4.57 -12.47
C GLU A 194 -16.31 6.02 -12.45
N GLU A 195 -15.37 6.40 -13.35
CA GLU A 195 -14.82 7.76 -13.43
C GLU A 195 -15.54 8.66 -14.47
N GLU A 196 -16.29 8.08 -15.44
CA GLU A 196 -16.96 8.86 -16.51
C GLU A 196 -18.19 9.67 -16.04
N ASP A 197 -18.77 9.40 -14.85
CA ASP A 197 -19.97 10.11 -14.36
C ASP A 197 -19.72 11.50 -13.72
N ILE A 198 -18.47 12.00 -13.74
CA ILE A 198 -18.11 13.30 -13.10
C ILE A 198 -18.01 14.45 -14.12
N GLU A 199 -17.88 14.19 -15.42
CA GLU A 199 -17.67 15.26 -16.41
C GLU A 199 -18.95 15.99 -16.88
N ASP A 200 -20.15 15.43 -16.65
CA ASP A 200 -21.38 15.93 -17.30
C ASP A 200 -22.26 16.91 -16.47
N ASN A 201 -21.79 17.45 -15.33
CA ASN A 201 -22.57 18.42 -14.54
C ASN A 201 -21.90 19.78 -14.31
N ILE A 202 -20.96 20.19 -15.17
CA ILE A 202 -20.47 21.57 -15.23
C ILE A 202 -20.99 22.22 -16.51
N ASP A 203 -22.29 22.50 -16.56
CA ASP A 203 -22.87 23.66 -17.27
C ASP A 203 -24.39 23.70 -17.03
N GLU A 204 -24.82 24.47 -16.02
CA GLU A 204 -25.99 25.38 -16.06
C GLU A 204 -26.02 26.33 -14.85
#